data_AF-A0A2T6N7S9-F1
#
_entry.id   AF-A0A2T6N7S9-F1
#
_cell.length_a   1.000
_cell.length_b   1.000
_cell.length_c   1.000
_cell.angle_alpha   90.00
_cell.angle_beta   90.00
_cell.angle_gamma   90.00
#
_symmetry.space_group_name_H-M   'P 1'
#
loop_
_entity.id
_entity.type
_entity.pdbx_description
1 polymer ?
#
loop_
_entity_poly.entity_id
_entity_poly.type
_entity_poly.pdbx_seq_one_letter_code
_entity_poly.pdbx_strand_id
1 'polypeptide(L)'
;MLDSTQVDVDYRAVADGGGSINSTSQNQAGSVDKTNFWAINPATGNSFVSDLFGLDPPPDEGLLFGQSMPGILDPYNANDAQAFNHYDADKKWFAADGVPILPIDDSGQLNAYPLMRVSASLPGSSDTLASLDVVLPVASEADCQNCHAAGEIAAPLDSSIDFLLPDDINDPNSVLQAAKSNILMLHDAEHGTDLVNATPVLCAGCHYSAALDLTGTGPTGQQLLLDSMSRVMHDHHGRLTDPDTAEPLFPADGSLEETCYQCHPGKVTQCLRGAMGAAGISCQDCHGSMLAVGGDERRPWLDEPRCESCHTGDANSHLGDSLRLTQAWDDAIDSATPRLASNRRFAENSATLYRNSLGHGGVACEGCHGSTHAIWPNPLASANDNLAAIQLQGHAGTLSDCGSCHTSLPLTLDGPHGMHNVNSRGWNLEHEDFYEDNPSACRSCHGLNLEGTVLSMTAADRTYLRDDDDDDETLFVAKGTEVSCSLCHDKP
;
A
#
# COMPACT_ATOMS: atom_id res chain seq x y z
N MET A 1 20.55 11.88 5.54
CA MET A 1 20.32 10.83 4.53
C MET A 1 21.47 10.84 3.55
N LEU A 2 21.88 9.66 3.09
CA LEU A 2 22.93 9.49 2.08
C LEU A 2 22.36 9.77 0.69
N ASP A 3 23.18 10.29 -0.21
CA ASP A 3 22.81 10.55 -1.61
C ASP A 3 23.59 9.65 -2.60
N SER A 4 23.30 9.81 -3.89
CA SER A 4 23.90 9.03 -4.98
C SER A 4 25.41 9.26 -5.18
N THR A 5 26.04 10.18 -4.44
CA THR A 5 27.50 10.33 -4.41
C THR A 5 28.15 9.52 -3.30
N GLN A 6 27.34 9.03 -2.35
CA GLN A 6 27.82 8.36 -1.14
C GLN A 6 27.52 6.86 -1.13
N VAL A 7 26.44 6.43 -1.79
CA VAL A 7 26.03 5.02 -1.88
C VAL A 7 25.42 4.71 -3.24
N ASP A 8 25.65 3.49 -3.70
CA ASP A 8 24.89 2.85 -4.76
C ASP A 8 23.77 2.02 -4.11
N VAL A 9 22.58 2.01 -4.71
CA VAL A 9 21.44 1.21 -4.24
C VAL A 9 20.93 0.35 -5.38
N ASP A 10 20.77 -0.93 -5.11
CA ASP A 10 20.28 -1.94 -6.04
C ASP A 10 19.18 -2.80 -5.42
N TYR A 11 18.45 -3.53 -6.27
CA TYR A 11 17.54 -4.57 -5.85
C TYR A 11 17.67 -5.85 -6.67
N ARG A 12 17.30 -6.97 -6.07
CA ARG A 12 17.18 -8.28 -6.75
C ARG A 12 16.02 -9.09 -6.20
N ALA A 13 15.51 -10.04 -6.97
CA ALA A 13 14.43 -10.92 -6.52
C ALA A 13 14.96 -11.88 -5.44
N VAL A 14 14.12 -12.18 -4.44
CA VAL A 14 14.44 -13.15 -3.39
C VAL A 14 13.25 -14.08 -3.22
N ALA A 15 13.55 -15.37 -3.02
CA ALA A 15 12.52 -16.35 -2.72
C ALA A 15 11.94 -16.10 -1.33
N ASP A 16 10.61 -16.17 -1.23
CA ASP A 16 9.94 -16.09 0.06
C ASP A 16 10.06 -17.39 0.88
N GLY A 17 9.43 -17.41 2.06
CA GLY A 17 9.46 -18.58 2.95
C GLY A 17 8.83 -19.85 2.33
N GLY A 18 8.01 -19.69 1.28
CA GLY A 18 7.44 -20.79 0.49
C GLY A 18 8.28 -21.19 -0.72
N GLY A 19 9.36 -20.45 -1.02
CA GLY A 19 10.21 -20.66 -2.19
C GLY A 19 9.73 -19.96 -3.46
N SER A 20 8.66 -19.16 -3.39
CA SER A 20 8.17 -18.38 -4.54
C SER A 20 9.12 -17.22 -4.82
N ILE A 21 9.54 -17.06 -6.07
CA ILE A 21 10.42 -15.99 -6.55
C ILE A 21 9.89 -15.44 -7.86
N ASN A 22 10.00 -14.13 -8.04
CA ASN A 22 9.53 -13.42 -9.21
C ASN A 22 10.64 -12.52 -9.74
N SER A 23 11.54 -13.08 -10.54
CA SER A 23 12.66 -12.36 -11.13
C SER A 23 12.33 -11.79 -12.50
N THR A 24 11.29 -12.28 -13.18
CA THR A 24 10.98 -11.88 -14.55
C THR A 24 9.48 -11.72 -14.79
N SER A 25 9.14 -10.78 -15.66
CA SER A 25 7.82 -10.55 -16.22
C SER A 25 7.59 -11.30 -17.55
N GLN A 26 8.65 -11.82 -18.16
CA GLN A 26 8.59 -12.58 -19.41
C GLN A 26 7.85 -13.91 -19.24
N ASN A 27 7.06 -14.27 -20.26
CA ASN A 27 6.51 -15.61 -20.41
C ASN A 27 7.62 -16.61 -20.72
N GLN A 28 7.87 -17.54 -19.81
CA GLN A 28 8.90 -18.58 -19.96
C GLN A 28 8.36 -19.78 -20.73
N ALA A 29 9.18 -20.32 -21.62
CA ALA A 29 8.81 -21.48 -22.43
C ALA A 29 8.50 -22.70 -21.54
N GLY A 30 7.31 -23.29 -21.70
CA GLY A 30 6.88 -24.44 -20.90
C GLY A 30 6.35 -24.10 -19.50
N SER A 31 6.19 -22.80 -19.19
CA SER A 31 5.49 -22.31 -18.01
C SER A 31 4.12 -21.72 -18.38
N VAL A 32 3.37 -21.26 -17.38
CA VAL A 32 2.14 -20.48 -17.57
C VAL A 32 2.52 -19.10 -18.12
N ASP A 33 1.82 -18.63 -19.15
CA ASP A 33 1.98 -17.26 -19.66
C ASP A 33 1.56 -16.26 -18.58
N LYS A 34 2.46 -15.36 -18.20
CA LYS A 34 2.23 -14.34 -17.18
C LYS A 34 1.39 -13.18 -17.70
N THR A 35 1.59 -12.79 -18.97
CA THR A 35 0.85 -11.68 -19.61
C THR A 35 1.00 -11.68 -21.12
N ASN A 36 0.12 -10.96 -21.83
CA ASN A 36 0.27 -10.63 -23.25
C ASN A 36 0.79 -9.20 -23.50
N PHE A 37 1.12 -8.44 -22.46
CA PHE A 37 1.46 -7.02 -22.57
C PHE A 37 2.60 -6.72 -23.56
N TRP A 38 3.65 -7.55 -23.59
CA TRP A 38 4.76 -7.44 -24.53
C TRP A 38 4.60 -8.29 -25.80
N ALA A 39 3.50 -9.04 -25.91
CA ALA A 39 3.26 -9.88 -27.09
C ALA A 39 2.93 -9.01 -28.30
N ILE A 40 3.19 -9.55 -29.50
CA ILE A 40 2.78 -8.92 -30.75
C ILE A 40 1.26 -9.05 -30.90
N ASN A 41 0.60 -7.90 -31.05
CA ASN A 41 -0.78 -7.83 -31.45
C ASN A 41 -0.90 -8.29 -32.92
N PRO A 42 -1.62 -9.39 -33.20
CA PRO A 42 -1.75 -9.90 -34.57
C PRO A 42 -2.54 -8.96 -35.50
N ALA A 43 -3.32 -8.03 -34.97
CA ALA A 43 -4.12 -7.10 -35.77
C ALA A 43 -3.28 -5.95 -36.35
N THR A 44 -2.32 -5.42 -35.57
CA THR A 44 -1.51 -4.24 -35.93
C THR A 44 -0.09 -4.60 -36.36
N GLY A 45 0.43 -5.73 -35.87
CA GLY A 45 1.84 -6.11 -36.01
C GLY A 45 2.79 -5.42 -35.02
N ASN A 46 2.28 -4.53 -34.16
CA ASN A 46 3.02 -3.92 -33.05
C ASN A 46 2.90 -4.78 -31.79
N SER A 47 3.66 -4.48 -30.74
CA SER A 47 3.39 -5.03 -29.40
C SER A 47 2.12 -4.40 -28.78
N PHE A 48 1.46 -5.11 -27.86
CA PHE A 48 0.31 -4.55 -27.12
C PHE A 48 0.68 -3.30 -26.33
N VAL A 49 1.87 -3.24 -25.72
CA VAL A 49 2.39 -2.04 -25.05
C VAL A 49 2.52 -0.85 -26.00
N SER A 50 2.98 -1.09 -27.24
CA SER A 50 3.08 -0.04 -28.27
C SER A 50 1.72 0.47 -28.70
N ASP A 51 0.75 -0.42 -28.90
CA ASP A 51 -0.61 -0.01 -29.23
C ASP A 51 -1.30 0.78 -28.10
N LEU A 52 -1.00 0.46 -26.83
CA LEU A 52 -1.62 1.10 -25.65
C LEU A 52 -0.93 2.40 -25.21
N PHE A 53 0.41 2.44 -25.23
CA PHE A 53 1.21 3.52 -24.65
C PHE A 53 2.08 4.26 -25.66
N GLY A 54 2.18 3.78 -26.91
CA GLY A 54 3.08 4.34 -27.92
C GLY A 54 4.58 4.11 -27.61
N LEU A 55 4.87 3.20 -26.68
CA LEU A 55 6.22 2.81 -26.25
C LEU A 55 6.41 1.32 -26.55
N ASP A 56 7.64 0.89 -26.85
CA ASP A 56 7.93 -0.51 -27.19
C ASP A 56 9.14 -1.06 -26.40
N PRO A 57 9.11 -1.02 -25.05
CA PRO A 57 10.17 -1.62 -24.26
C PRO A 57 10.13 -3.16 -24.40
N PRO A 58 11.28 -3.84 -24.28
CA PRO A 58 11.29 -5.28 -24.18
C PRO A 58 10.57 -5.74 -22.88
N PRO A 59 10.21 -7.03 -22.81
CA PRO A 59 9.91 -7.67 -21.52
C PRO A 59 10.97 -7.35 -20.48
N ASP A 60 10.57 -7.32 -19.22
CA ASP A 60 11.43 -6.95 -18.08
C ASP A 60 11.94 -5.50 -18.07
N GLU A 61 11.55 -4.63 -19.00
CA GLU A 61 11.82 -3.20 -18.93
C GLU A 61 10.53 -2.40 -18.72
N GLY A 62 10.55 -1.52 -17.72
CA GLY A 62 9.44 -0.67 -17.32
C GLY A 62 9.18 0.51 -18.26
N LEU A 63 7.97 1.06 -18.20
CA LEU A 63 7.59 2.24 -18.99
C LEU A 63 8.27 3.54 -18.52
N LEU A 64 8.81 3.54 -17.30
CA LEU A 64 9.47 4.68 -16.67
C LEU A 64 10.91 4.37 -16.33
N PHE A 65 11.77 5.38 -16.54
CA PHE A 65 13.18 5.39 -16.15
C PHE A 65 14.01 4.18 -16.62
N GLY A 66 13.52 3.39 -17.57
CA GLY A 66 14.14 2.14 -18.01
C GLY A 66 14.34 1.15 -16.86
N GLN A 67 13.47 1.17 -15.84
CA GLN A 67 13.62 0.34 -14.66
C GLN A 67 13.33 -1.12 -14.99
N SER A 68 14.27 -2.03 -14.67
CA SER A 68 14.20 -3.42 -15.14
C SER A 68 13.86 -4.46 -14.08
N MET A 69 13.29 -5.59 -14.46
CA MET A 69 13.24 -6.77 -13.60
C MET A 69 14.64 -7.43 -13.50
N PRO A 70 15.00 -8.05 -12.36
CA PRO A 70 16.29 -8.74 -12.18
C PRO A 70 16.59 -9.84 -13.20
N GLY A 71 15.56 -10.39 -13.82
CA GLY A 71 15.62 -11.47 -14.79
C GLY A 71 16.07 -11.06 -16.18
N ILE A 72 16.07 -9.77 -16.55
CA ILE A 72 16.18 -9.29 -17.95
C ILE A 72 17.32 -9.91 -18.79
N LEU A 73 18.42 -10.33 -18.15
CA LEU A 73 19.58 -10.94 -18.82
C LEU A 73 19.48 -12.48 -18.95
N ASP A 74 20.32 -13.04 -19.81
CA ASP A 74 20.44 -14.48 -20.09
C ASP A 74 19.13 -15.22 -20.42
N PRO A 75 18.52 -14.84 -21.56
CA PRO A 75 17.42 -13.88 -21.57
C PRO A 75 16.32 -14.27 -20.57
N TYR A 76 15.97 -13.36 -19.67
CA TYR A 76 14.84 -13.52 -18.75
C TYR A 76 15.00 -14.66 -17.73
N ASN A 77 16.21 -15.16 -17.47
CA ASN A 77 16.47 -16.25 -16.51
C ASN A 77 17.52 -15.90 -15.45
N ALA A 78 18.12 -14.71 -15.53
CA ALA A 78 19.04 -14.24 -14.52
C ALA A 78 18.30 -13.81 -13.23
N ASN A 79 19.07 -13.34 -12.25
CA ASN A 79 18.56 -12.61 -11.09
C ASN A 79 19.63 -11.58 -10.69
N ASP A 80 20.01 -10.76 -11.66
CA ASP A 80 21.05 -9.77 -11.50
C ASP A 80 20.52 -8.54 -10.77
N ALA A 81 21.37 -7.96 -9.93
CA ALA A 81 21.03 -6.74 -9.22
C ALA A 81 20.74 -5.59 -10.20
N GLN A 82 19.60 -4.93 -10.02
CA GLN A 82 19.17 -3.78 -10.80
C GLN A 82 19.36 -2.52 -9.98
N ALA A 83 20.02 -1.52 -10.55
CA ALA A 83 20.19 -0.24 -9.89
C ALA A 83 18.84 0.49 -9.76
N PHE A 84 18.71 1.33 -8.74
CA PHE A 84 17.67 2.34 -8.70
C PHE A 84 18.01 3.41 -9.74
N ASN A 85 17.23 3.53 -10.82
CA ASN A 85 17.63 4.32 -11.99
C ASN A 85 17.55 5.84 -11.79
N HIS A 86 17.00 6.31 -10.68
CA HIS A 86 17.05 7.73 -10.34
C HIS A 86 17.06 8.01 -8.84
N TYR A 87 17.48 9.23 -8.50
CA TYR A 87 17.44 9.78 -7.15
C TYR A 87 16.54 11.01 -7.15
N ASP A 88 15.51 11.00 -6.31
CA ASP A 88 14.61 12.15 -6.12
C ASP A 88 15.29 13.10 -5.13
N ALA A 89 15.77 14.25 -5.62
CA ALA A 89 16.48 15.22 -4.80
C ALA A 89 15.58 15.97 -3.82
N ASP A 90 14.28 16.10 -4.14
CA ASP A 90 13.31 16.80 -3.29
C ASP A 90 12.94 15.92 -2.09
N LYS A 91 12.73 14.61 -2.33
CA LYS A 91 12.42 13.62 -1.29
C LYS A 91 13.67 13.03 -0.62
N LYS A 92 14.84 13.19 -1.24
CA LYS A 92 16.15 12.68 -0.80
C LYS A 92 16.20 11.15 -0.68
N TRP A 93 15.68 10.45 -1.68
CA TRP A 93 15.69 8.99 -1.73
C TRP A 93 16.06 8.47 -3.12
N PHE A 94 16.41 7.19 -3.17
CA PHE A 94 16.57 6.44 -4.41
C PHE A 94 15.22 5.89 -4.83
N ALA A 95 14.91 5.93 -6.13
CA ALA A 95 13.64 5.44 -6.65
C ALA A 95 13.83 4.49 -7.83
N ALA A 96 13.05 3.41 -7.80
CA ALA A 96 12.97 2.38 -8.83
C ALA A 96 11.53 2.32 -9.36
N ASP A 97 11.05 3.44 -9.89
CA ASP A 97 9.67 3.55 -10.37
C ASP A 97 9.51 2.80 -11.70
N GLY A 98 8.40 2.06 -11.82
CA GLY A 98 8.03 1.39 -13.06
C GLY A 98 8.58 -0.03 -13.24
N VAL A 99 9.08 -0.68 -12.18
CA VAL A 99 9.44 -2.11 -12.22
C VAL A 99 8.26 -2.93 -12.78
N PRO A 100 8.41 -3.65 -13.90
CA PRO A 100 7.30 -4.31 -14.58
C PRO A 100 6.94 -5.66 -13.94
N ILE A 101 6.71 -5.68 -12.63
CA ILE A 101 6.39 -6.90 -11.89
C ILE A 101 4.94 -7.34 -12.12
N LEU A 102 4.68 -8.64 -12.03
CA LEU A 102 3.36 -9.27 -12.21
C LEU A 102 3.01 -10.14 -11.00
N PRO A 103 1.73 -10.44 -10.72
CA PRO A 103 1.35 -11.28 -9.59
C PRO A 103 1.56 -12.78 -9.86
N ILE A 104 2.32 -13.15 -10.88
CA ILE A 104 2.64 -14.53 -11.25
C ILE A 104 4.15 -14.72 -11.14
N ASP A 105 4.56 -15.67 -10.31
CA ASP A 105 5.96 -15.99 -10.05
C ASP A 105 6.61 -16.77 -11.20
N ASP A 106 7.91 -17.03 -11.12
CA ASP A 106 8.67 -17.66 -12.22
C ASP A 106 8.26 -19.11 -12.52
N SER A 107 7.57 -19.75 -11.56
CA SER A 107 6.99 -21.09 -11.72
C SER A 107 5.53 -21.08 -12.20
N GLY A 108 4.99 -19.90 -12.52
CA GLY A 108 3.62 -19.73 -12.98
C GLY A 108 2.58 -19.76 -11.86
N GLN A 109 3.00 -19.63 -10.60
CA GLN A 109 2.08 -19.58 -9.44
C GLN A 109 1.71 -18.15 -9.09
N LEU A 110 0.50 -17.95 -8.56
CA LEU A 110 0.08 -16.66 -8.06
C LEU A 110 0.91 -16.27 -6.82
N ASN A 111 1.58 -15.12 -6.89
CA ASN A 111 2.21 -14.44 -5.78
C ASN A 111 2.03 -12.93 -5.92
N ALA A 112 1.06 -12.38 -5.19
CA ALA A 112 0.77 -10.94 -5.18
C ALA A 112 1.73 -10.12 -4.29
N TYR A 113 2.57 -10.79 -3.50
CA TYR A 113 3.49 -10.15 -2.55
C TYR A 113 4.94 -10.63 -2.73
N PRO A 114 5.48 -10.55 -3.97
CA PRO A 114 6.84 -10.98 -4.24
C PRO A 114 7.86 -10.14 -3.46
N LEU A 115 8.98 -10.77 -3.11
CA LEU A 115 10.05 -10.14 -2.35
C LEU A 115 11.19 -9.65 -3.25
N MET A 116 11.64 -8.43 -2.96
CA MET A 116 12.87 -7.86 -3.50
C MET A 116 13.81 -7.54 -2.34
N ARG A 117 15.08 -7.91 -2.47
CA ARG A 117 16.13 -7.44 -1.57
C ARG A 117 16.67 -6.13 -2.10
N VAL A 118 16.52 -5.07 -1.33
CA VAL A 118 17.23 -3.81 -1.54
C VAL A 118 18.58 -3.88 -0.84
N SER A 119 19.65 -3.52 -1.53
CA SER A 119 21.01 -3.48 -1.00
C SER A 119 21.61 -2.10 -1.22
N ALA A 120 22.40 -1.63 -0.27
CA ALA A 120 23.22 -0.44 -0.41
C ALA A 120 24.70 -0.81 -0.35
N SER A 121 25.53 -0.25 -1.22
CA SER A 121 26.99 -0.42 -1.25
C SER A 121 27.69 0.93 -1.39
N LEU A 122 29.00 0.96 -1.12
CA LEU A 122 29.81 2.14 -1.46
C LEU A 122 29.98 2.24 -2.98
N PRO A 123 30.06 3.46 -3.55
CA PRO A 123 30.25 3.63 -4.98
C PRO A 123 31.46 2.86 -5.51
N GLY A 124 31.22 1.99 -6.49
CA GLY A 124 32.25 1.14 -7.10
C GLY A 124 32.76 -0.02 -6.22
N SER A 125 32.11 -0.27 -5.07
CA SER A 125 32.34 -1.44 -4.23
C SER A 125 31.25 -2.49 -4.46
N SER A 126 31.63 -3.76 -4.42
CA SER A 126 30.69 -4.89 -4.36
C SER A 126 30.30 -5.28 -2.93
N ASP A 127 30.92 -4.64 -1.92
CA ASP A 127 30.62 -4.93 -0.52
C ASP A 127 29.34 -4.21 -0.09
N THR A 128 28.33 -5.00 0.29
CA THR A 128 27.06 -4.51 0.81
C THR A 128 27.25 -3.90 2.21
N LEU A 129 26.82 -2.66 2.39
CA LEU A 129 26.76 -1.95 3.67
C LEU A 129 25.55 -2.37 4.50
N ALA A 130 24.39 -2.49 3.83
CA ALA A 130 23.12 -2.88 4.43
C ALA A 130 22.21 -3.49 3.36
N SER A 131 21.28 -4.33 3.79
CA SER A 131 20.22 -4.86 2.92
C SER A 131 18.94 -5.09 3.69
N LEU A 132 17.81 -5.02 2.99
CA LEU A 132 16.48 -5.27 3.53
C LEU A 132 15.63 -5.98 2.49
N ASP A 133 14.87 -6.99 2.92
CA ASP A 133 13.87 -7.62 2.06
C ASP A 133 12.53 -6.89 2.21
N VAL A 134 11.96 -6.46 1.09
CA VAL A 134 10.71 -5.70 1.02
C VAL A 134 9.74 -6.37 0.05
N VAL A 135 8.44 -6.20 0.32
CA VAL A 135 7.38 -6.64 -0.59
C VAL A 135 7.20 -5.60 -1.68
N LEU A 136 7.12 -6.05 -2.94
CA LEU A 136 6.68 -5.22 -4.07
C LEU A 136 5.27 -5.69 -4.48
N PRO A 137 4.21 -5.15 -3.84
CA PRO A 137 2.87 -5.69 -3.98
C PRO A 137 2.32 -5.42 -5.38
N VAL A 138 1.66 -6.42 -5.96
CA VAL A 138 1.14 -6.36 -7.32
C VAL A 138 -0.12 -7.21 -7.46
N ALA A 139 -1.08 -6.76 -8.26
CA ALA A 139 -2.31 -7.49 -8.53
C ALA A 139 -2.79 -7.27 -9.97
N SER A 140 -3.41 -8.30 -10.55
CA SER A 140 -4.17 -8.24 -11.80
C SER A 140 -5.67 -8.52 -11.57
N GLU A 141 -6.07 -8.62 -10.31
CA GLU A 141 -7.43 -8.92 -9.88
C GLU A 141 -8.32 -7.68 -10.07
N ALA A 142 -9.20 -7.77 -11.06
CA ALA A 142 -10.35 -6.89 -11.26
C ALA A 142 -11.47 -7.76 -11.85
N ASP A 143 -12.48 -8.09 -11.02
CA ASP A 143 -13.45 -9.14 -11.31
C ASP A 143 -14.78 -8.59 -11.82
N CYS A 144 -14.78 -8.11 -13.08
CA CYS A 144 -15.99 -7.56 -13.71
C CYS A 144 -17.01 -8.65 -14.11
N GLN A 145 -16.62 -9.92 -14.05
CA GLN A 145 -17.36 -11.00 -14.69
C GLN A 145 -18.67 -11.34 -13.97
N ASN A 146 -18.76 -11.05 -12.67
CA ASN A 146 -19.97 -11.31 -11.87
C ASN A 146 -21.18 -10.48 -12.33
N CYS A 147 -20.94 -9.39 -13.07
CA CYS A 147 -22.00 -8.52 -13.59
C CYS A 147 -22.01 -8.42 -15.12
N HIS A 148 -20.84 -8.47 -15.75
CA HIS A 148 -20.69 -8.26 -17.21
C HIS A 148 -20.56 -9.55 -18.02
N ALA A 149 -20.50 -10.73 -17.39
CA ALA A 149 -20.62 -11.98 -18.15
C ALA A 149 -22.02 -12.10 -18.76
N ALA A 150 -22.12 -12.68 -19.95
CA ALA A 150 -23.40 -12.84 -20.62
C ALA A 150 -24.37 -13.68 -19.76
N GLY A 151 -25.57 -13.13 -19.51
CA GLY A 151 -26.56 -13.67 -18.59
C GLY A 151 -26.64 -12.96 -17.25
N GLU A 152 -25.63 -12.17 -16.88
CA GLU A 152 -25.62 -11.38 -15.66
C GLU A 152 -26.28 -10.00 -15.85
N ILE A 153 -26.45 -9.28 -14.75
CA ILE A 153 -27.24 -8.03 -14.68
C ILE A 153 -26.82 -6.94 -15.69
N ALA A 154 -25.52 -6.84 -16.01
CA ALA A 154 -25.00 -5.85 -16.96
C ALA A 154 -24.82 -6.41 -18.38
N ALA A 155 -25.08 -7.70 -18.60
CA ALA A 155 -25.07 -8.32 -19.92
C ALA A 155 -26.23 -9.34 -20.10
N PRO A 156 -27.50 -8.93 -19.91
CA PRO A 156 -28.62 -9.86 -19.94
C PRO A 156 -28.87 -10.40 -21.35
N LEU A 157 -29.24 -11.68 -21.44
CA LEU A 157 -29.44 -12.39 -22.72
C LEU A 157 -30.67 -11.92 -23.52
N ASP A 158 -31.59 -11.20 -22.90
CA ASP A 158 -32.77 -10.61 -23.54
C ASP A 158 -32.56 -9.14 -23.95
N SER A 159 -31.32 -8.65 -23.88
CA SER A 159 -30.91 -7.33 -24.38
C SER A 159 -31.00 -7.23 -25.91
N SER A 160 -31.07 -5.99 -26.43
CA SER A 160 -30.84 -5.71 -27.84
C SER A 160 -29.36 -5.78 -28.25
N ILE A 161 -28.45 -5.81 -27.28
CA ILE A 161 -27.00 -5.99 -27.50
C ILE A 161 -26.72 -7.49 -27.50
N ASP A 162 -26.08 -7.98 -28.55
CA ASP A 162 -25.70 -9.39 -28.71
C ASP A 162 -24.43 -9.70 -27.93
N PHE A 163 -24.54 -9.75 -26.60
CA PHE A 163 -23.39 -9.96 -25.72
C PHE A 163 -22.64 -11.25 -26.00
N LEU A 164 -21.32 -11.18 -25.94
CA LEU A 164 -20.41 -12.29 -26.17
C LEU A 164 -20.53 -13.32 -25.03
N LEU A 165 -20.79 -14.57 -25.41
CA LEU A 165 -20.69 -15.74 -24.53
C LEU A 165 -19.22 -16.19 -24.44
N PRO A 166 -18.78 -16.75 -23.30
CA PRO A 166 -17.45 -17.33 -23.18
C PRO A 166 -17.29 -18.56 -24.09
N ASP A 167 -16.07 -18.78 -24.57
CA ASP A 167 -15.70 -19.98 -25.35
C ASP A 167 -15.83 -21.26 -24.50
N ASP A 168 -15.48 -21.18 -23.21
CA ASP A 168 -15.71 -22.23 -22.21
C ASP A 168 -16.21 -21.62 -20.90
N ILE A 169 -17.47 -21.89 -20.55
CA ILE A 169 -18.09 -21.39 -19.33
C ILE A 169 -17.47 -21.95 -18.04
N ASN A 170 -16.69 -23.04 -18.12
CA ASN A 170 -16.01 -23.63 -16.97
C ASN A 170 -14.59 -23.08 -16.78
N ASP A 171 -14.09 -22.26 -17.72
CA ASP A 171 -12.82 -21.57 -17.60
C ASP A 171 -13.05 -20.12 -17.14
N PRO A 172 -12.69 -19.76 -15.89
CA PRO A 172 -12.84 -18.39 -15.38
C PRO A 172 -12.15 -17.35 -16.26
N ASN A 173 -11.04 -17.68 -16.91
CA ASN A 173 -10.39 -16.75 -17.82
C ASN A 173 -11.24 -16.50 -19.07
N SER A 174 -11.87 -17.53 -19.63
CA SER A 174 -12.79 -17.38 -20.77
C SER A 174 -13.99 -16.49 -20.42
N VAL A 175 -14.58 -16.69 -19.23
CA VAL A 175 -15.66 -15.84 -18.71
C VAL A 175 -15.20 -14.40 -18.52
N LEU A 176 -14.03 -14.18 -17.93
CA LEU A 176 -13.45 -12.85 -17.73
C LEU A 176 -13.18 -12.13 -19.06
N GLN A 177 -12.66 -12.82 -20.08
CA GLN A 177 -12.41 -12.22 -21.40
C GLN A 177 -13.72 -11.84 -22.10
N ALA A 178 -14.73 -12.70 -22.05
CA ALA A 178 -16.06 -12.37 -22.59
C ALA A 178 -16.68 -11.15 -21.87
N ALA A 179 -16.58 -11.10 -20.55
CA ALA A 179 -17.05 -9.96 -19.76
C ALA A 179 -16.33 -8.64 -20.14
N LYS A 180 -15.01 -8.67 -20.39
CA LYS A 180 -14.26 -7.51 -20.87
C LYS A 180 -14.74 -7.04 -22.24
N SER A 181 -15.02 -7.96 -23.17
CA SER A 181 -15.61 -7.61 -24.47
C SER A 181 -17.00 -7.00 -24.32
N ASN A 182 -17.84 -7.55 -23.44
CA ASN A 182 -19.18 -7.01 -23.19
C ASN A 182 -19.17 -5.58 -22.65
N ILE A 183 -18.17 -5.21 -21.86
CA ILE A 183 -17.97 -3.81 -21.43
C ILE A 183 -17.73 -2.89 -22.63
N LEU A 184 -16.90 -3.29 -23.60
CA LEU A 184 -16.69 -2.51 -24.82
C LEU A 184 -17.95 -2.40 -25.67
N MET A 185 -18.74 -3.48 -25.75
CA MET A 185 -20.03 -3.49 -26.45
C MET A 185 -21.05 -2.55 -25.81
N LEU A 186 -21.07 -2.46 -24.47
CA LEU A 186 -21.89 -1.47 -23.75
C LEU A 186 -21.48 -0.05 -24.11
N HIS A 187 -20.17 0.25 -24.11
CA HIS A 187 -19.70 1.58 -24.54
C HIS A 187 -20.11 1.91 -25.97
N ASP A 188 -19.98 0.97 -26.90
CA ASP A 188 -20.37 1.18 -28.30
C ASP A 188 -21.87 1.43 -28.43
N ALA A 189 -22.69 0.68 -27.70
CA ALA A 189 -24.15 0.82 -27.72
C ALA A 189 -24.66 2.10 -27.03
N GLU A 190 -24.11 2.45 -25.87
CA GLU A 190 -24.62 3.54 -25.03
C GLU A 190 -23.98 4.90 -25.35
N HIS A 191 -22.75 4.89 -25.87
CA HIS A 191 -21.98 6.11 -26.13
C HIS A 191 -21.62 6.30 -27.60
N GLY A 192 -22.01 5.37 -28.49
CA GLY A 192 -21.77 5.46 -29.92
C GLY A 192 -20.30 5.38 -30.29
N THR A 193 -19.51 4.70 -29.47
CA THR A 193 -18.10 4.41 -29.76
C THR A 193 -17.96 3.22 -30.72
N ASP A 194 -16.71 2.89 -31.08
CA ASP A 194 -16.36 1.70 -31.89
C ASP A 194 -15.16 0.96 -31.25
N LEU A 195 -15.20 0.81 -29.93
CA LEU A 195 -14.15 0.26 -29.10
C LEU A 195 -13.93 -1.23 -29.33
N VAL A 196 -14.96 -1.99 -29.68
CA VAL A 196 -14.82 -3.41 -30.03
C VAL A 196 -13.88 -3.57 -31.24
N ASN A 197 -13.98 -2.70 -32.23
CA ASN A 197 -13.09 -2.72 -33.40
C ASN A 197 -11.76 -1.98 -33.18
N ALA A 198 -11.64 -1.22 -32.08
CA ALA A 198 -10.45 -0.45 -31.72
C ALA A 198 -9.56 -1.14 -30.66
N THR A 199 -9.77 -2.43 -30.38
CA THR A 199 -8.93 -3.16 -29.41
C THR A 199 -7.46 -3.27 -29.84
N PRO A 200 -6.49 -3.21 -28.90
CA PRO A 200 -6.67 -3.08 -27.46
C PRO A 200 -7.04 -1.63 -27.04
N VAL A 201 -7.86 -1.50 -25.99
CA VAL A 201 -8.33 -0.19 -25.50
C VAL A 201 -7.65 0.16 -24.19
N LEU A 202 -6.92 1.28 -24.16
CA LEU A 202 -6.50 1.90 -22.91
C LEU A 202 -7.62 2.81 -22.41
N CYS A 203 -8.40 2.36 -21.42
CA CYS A 203 -9.51 3.14 -20.89
C CYS A 203 -9.05 4.52 -20.38
N ALA A 204 -7.82 4.59 -19.84
CA ALA A 204 -7.20 5.84 -19.41
C ALA A 204 -6.83 6.79 -20.55
N GLY A 205 -6.82 6.34 -21.82
CA GLY A 205 -6.65 7.22 -22.98
C GLY A 205 -7.81 8.21 -23.15
N CYS A 206 -9.01 7.85 -22.68
CA CYS A 206 -10.18 8.72 -22.66
C CYS A 206 -10.49 9.26 -21.25
N HIS A 207 -10.39 8.42 -20.22
CA HIS A 207 -10.75 8.78 -18.85
C HIS A 207 -9.51 8.94 -17.97
N TYR A 208 -9.13 10.18 -17.63
CA TYR A 208 -7.88 10.45 -16.90
C TYR A 208 -7.73 9.59 -15.63
N SER A 209 -6.53 9.04 -15.43
CA SER A 209 -6.12 8.36 -14.20
C SER A 209 -4.75 8.87 -13.77
N ALA A 210 -4.68 9.50 -12.60
CA ALA A 210 -3.42 10.02 -12.06
C ALA A 210 -2.38 8.90 -11.81
N ALA A 211 -2.82 7.65 -11.59
CA ALA A 211 -1.90 6.51 -11.47
C ALA A 211 -1.16 6.17 -12.76
N LEU A 212 -1.72 6.54 -13.92
CA LEU A 212 -1.11 6.35 -15.24
C LEU A 212 -0.55 7.65 -15.83
N ASP A 213 -0.64 8.76 -15.10
CA ASP A 213 0.03 10.01 -15.43
C ASP A 213 1.47 9.98 -14.90
N LEU A 214 2.27 9.16 -15.57
CA LEU A 214 3.64 8.83 -15.21
C LEU A 214 4.58 10.05 -15.13
N THR A 215 4.17 11.20 -15.68
CA THR A 215 4.93 12.45 -15.69
C THR A 215 4.29 13.56 -14.86
N GLY A 216 3.11 13.32 -14.27
CA GLY A 216 2.37 14.29 -13.46
C GLY A 216 1.92 15.53 -14.23
N THR A 217 1.67 15.40 -15.54
CA THR A 217 1.33 16.54 -16.41
C THR A 217 -0.15 16.92 -16.38
N GLY A 218 -0.99 16.06 -15.81
CA GLY A 218 -2.44 16.20 -15.77
C GLY A 218 -3.13 15.60 -17.01
N PRO A 219 -4.46 15.72 -17.08
CA PRO A 219 -5.24 15.26 -18.22
C PRO A 219 -4.88 16.01 -19.51
N THR A 220 -4.88 15.29 -20.63
CA THR A 220 -4.60 15.84 -21.96
C THR A 220 -5.61 15.35 -23.00
N GLY A 221 -5.73 16.07 -24.12
CA GLY A 221 -6.58 15.65 -25.24
C GLY A 221 -8.03 15.40 -24.82
N GLN A 222 -8.54 14.20 -25.10
CA GLN A 222 -9.91 13.81 -24.79
C GLN A 222 -10.19 13.69 -23.28
N GLN A 223 -9.17 13.45 -22.47
CA GLN A 223 -9.28 13.38 -21.01
C GLN A 223 -9.72 14.70 -20.37
N LEU A 224 -9.57 15.83 -21.07
CA LEU A 224 -10.05 17.14 -20.61
C LEU A 224 -11.57 17.32 -20.79
N LEU A 225 -12.20 16.45 -21.60
CA LEU A 225 -13.61 16.54 -21.97
C LEU A 225 -14.47 15.45 -21.31
N LEU A 226 -13.83 14.46 -20.71
CA LEU A 226 -14.48 13.31 -20.07
C LEU A 226 -14.10 13.24 -18.59
N ASP A 227 -15.01 12.66 -17.82
CA ASP A 227 -14.80 12.41 -16.40
C ASP A 227 -13.63 11.44 -16.18
N SER A 228 -12.97 11.59 -15.03
CA SER A 228 -11.84 10.73 -14.64
C SER A 228 -12.24 9.26 -14.54
N MET A 229 -11.26 8.36 -14.65
CA MET A 229 -11.47 6.91 -14.52
C MET A 229 -12.20 6.55 -13.23
N SER A 230 -11.76 7.13 -12.11
CA SER A 230 -12.39 6.87 -10.82
C SER A 230 -13.85 7.31 -10.81
N ARG A 231 -14.17 8.46 -11.41
CA ARG A 231 -15.54 8.96 -11.43
C ARG A 231 -16.44 8.06 -12.26
N VAL A 232 -16.05 7.76 -13.50
CA VAL A 232 -16.90 6.94 -14.40
C VAL A 232 -17.08 5.52 -13.90
N MET A 233 -16.10 4.97 -13.16
CA MET A 233 -16.28 3.69 -12.50
C MET A 233 -17.13 3.82 -11.24
N HIS A 234 -16.72 4.64 -10.27
CA HIS A 234 -17.34 4.61 -8.94
C HIS A 234 -18.69 5.33 -8.87
N ASP A 235 -18.84 6.52 -9.47
CA ASP A 235 -20.12 7.26 -9.41
C ASP A 235 -21.22 6.54 -10.20
N HIS A 236 -20.88 5.97 -11.36
CA HIS A 236 -21.82 5.18 -12.15
C HIS A 236 -22.30 3.95 -11.35
N HIS A 237 -21.36 3.09 -10.92
CA HIS A 237 -21.70 1.85 -10.23
C HIS A 237 -22.36 2.12 -8.86
N GLY A 238 -21.96 3.17 -8.15
CA GLY A 238 -22.53 3.54 -6.86
C GLY A 238 -24.00 4.01 -6.93
N ARG A 239 -24.50 4.35 -8.13
CA ARG A 239 -25.90 4.74 -8.35
C ARG A 239 -26.78 3.59 -8.85
N LEU A 240 -26.19 2.46 -9.21
CA LEU A 240 -26.93 1.33 -9.75
C LEU A 240 -27.72 0.61 -8.65
N THR A 241 -28.94 0.20 -8.99
CA THR A 241 -29.81 -0.62 -8.16
C THR A 241 -30.14 -1.92 -8.89
N ASP A 242 -30.29 -3.00 -8.14
CA ASP A 242 -30.82 -4.25 -8.66
C ASP A 242 -32.28 -4.03 -9.16
N PRO A 243 -32.62 -4.41 -10.39
CA PRO A 243 -33.92 -4.13 -10.98
C PRO A 243 -35.07 -4.94 -10.36
N ASP A 244 -34.78 -6.09 -9.73
CA ASP A 244 -35.77 -6.97 -9.14
C ASP A 244 -36.10 -6.57 -7.70
N THR A 245 -35.11 -6.07 -6.96
CA THR A 245 -35.23 -5.71 -5.54
C THR A 245 -35.30 -4.21 -5.28
N ALA A 246 -34.83 -3.39 -6.23
CA ALA A 246 -34.62 -1.94 -6.11
C ALA A 246 -33.59 -1.53 -5.04
N GLU A 247 -32.81 -2.48 -4.50
CA GLU A 247 -31.73 -2.21 -3.56
C GLU A 247 -30.44 -1.79 -4.30
N PRO A 248 -29.57 -0.97 -3.70
CA PRO A 248 -28.27 -0.62 -4.29
C PRO A 248 -27.44 -1.87 -4.60
N LEU A 249 -26.79 -1.91 -5.77
CA LEU A 249 -25.87 -3.01 -6.11
C LEU A 249 -24.64 -3.04 -5.20
N PHE A 250 -24.21 -1.87 -4.73
CA PHE A 250 -23.09 -1.71 -3.80
C PHE A 250 -23.55 -0.95 -2.56
N PRO A 251 -24.12 -1.66 -1.56
CA PRO A 251 -24.66 -1.02 -0.38
C PRO A 251 -23.57 -0.33 0.45
N ALA A 252 -23.88 0.86 0.97
CA ALA A 252 -22.94 1.67 1.73
C ALA A 252 -22.47 0.99 3.04
N ASP A 253 -23.32 0.14 3.63
CA ASP A 253 -23.09 -0.67 4.82
C ASP A 253 -22.77 -2.15 4.53
N GLY A 254 -22.52 -2.49 3.25
CA GLY A 254 -22.15 -3.84 2.82
C GLY A 254 -20.75 -4.25 3.28
N SER A 255 -20.54 -5.57 3.36
CA SER A 255 -19.20 -6.13 3.57
C SER A 255 -18.26 -5.80 2.40
N LEU A 256 -16.94 -5.90 2.62
CA LEU A 256 -15.95 -5.67 1.55
C LEU A 256 -16.17 -6.58 0.33
N GLU A 257 -16.62 -7.81 0.58
CA GLU A 257 -16.94 -8.80 -0.46
C GLU A 257 -18.16 -8.38 -1.29
N GLU A 258 -19.12 -7.66 -0.71
CA GLU A 258 -20.30 -7.15 -1.41
C GLU A 258 -20.02 -5.81 -2.12
N THR A 259 -18.94 -5.11 -1.75
CA THR A 259 -18.63 -3.76 -2.24
C THR A 259 -17.29 -3.70 -2.98
N CYS A 260 -16.25 -3.18 -2.33
CA CYS A 260 -15.00 -2.78 -2.95
C CYS A 260 -14.26 -3.96 -3.60
N TYR A 261 -14.33 -5.15 -3.00
CA TYR A 261 -13.63 -6.34 -3.50
C TYR A 261 -14.29 -6.98 -4.72
N GLN A 262 -15.44 -6.47 -5.18
CA GLN A 262 -15.96 -6.83 -6.50
C GLN A 262 -15.07 -6.31 -7.63
N CYS A 263 -14.34 -5.21 -7.42
CA CYS A 263 -13.47 -4.62 -8.44
C CYS A 263 -12.01 -4.49 -8.00
N HIS A 264 -11.75 -4.30 -6.71
CA HIS A 264 -10.40 -4.16 -6.17
C HIS A 264 -9.80 -5.50 -5.73
N PRO A 265 -8.46 -5.61 -5.71
CA PRO A 265 -7.75 -6.86 -5.48
C PRO A 265 -7.85 -7.33 -4.02
N GLY A 266 -8.98 -7.93 -3.65
CA GLY A 266 -9.34 -8.20 -2.26
C GLY A 266 -9.83 -9.61 -1.98
N LYS A 267 -10.56 -10.25 -2.91
CA LYS A 267 -11.08 -11.62 -2.73
C LYS A 267 -9.93 -12.63 -2.64
N VAL A 268 -8.91 -12.41 -3.47
CA VAL A 268 -7.70 -13.26 -3.50
C VAL A 268 -6.50 -12.51 -2.93
N THR A 269 -6.27 -11.29 -3.42
CA THR A 269 -5.05 -10.52 -3.13
C THR A 269 -5.13 -9.71 -1.83
N GLN A 270 -6.27 -9.66 -1.12
CA GLN A 270 -6.42 -9.04 0.19
C GLN A 270 -5.62 -7.71 0.34
N CYS A 271 -5.90 -6.73 -0.51
CA CYS A 271 -5.11 -5.51 -0.57
C CYS A 271 -5.01 -4.79 0.78
N LEU A 272 -6.09 -4.80 1.58
CA LEU A 272 -6.11 -4.37 2.98
C LEU A 272 -5.75 -5.53 3.92
N ARG A 273 -4.48 -5.59 4.31
CA ARG A 273 -3.90 -6.70 5.10
C ARG A 273 -3.01 -6.28 6.26
N GLY A 274 -2.84 -4.97 6.48
CA GLY A 274 -2.08 -4.44 7.60
C GLY A 274 -2.84 -4.40 8.91
N ALA A 275 -2.28 -3.68 9.88
CA ALA A 275 -2.80 -3.49 11.23
C ALA A 275 -4.24 -2.94 11.25
N MET A 276 -4.59 -2.08 10.30
CA MET A 276 -5.95 -1.52 10.18
C MET A 276 -6.98 -2.57 9.76
N GLY A 277 -6.67 -3.39 8.76
CA GLY A 277 -7.53 -4.52 8.36
C GLY A 277 -7.68 -5.53 9.51
N ALA A 278 -6.58 -5.83 10.22
CA ALA A 278 -6.61 -6.68 11.41
C ALA A 278 -7.48 -6.12 12.55
N ALA A 279 -7.61 -4.79 12.63
CA ALA A 279 -8.46 -4.10 13.60
C ALA A 279 -9.94 -4.01 13.17
N GLY A 280 -10.30 -4.60 12.01
CA GLY A 280 -11.67 -4.58 11.49
C GLY A 280 -12.06 -3.28 10.79
N ILE A 281 -11.08 -2.43 10.44
CA ILE A 281 -11.32 -1.23 9.63
C ILE A 281 -11.54 -1.67 8.18
N SER A 282 -12.60 -1.15 7.55
CA SER A 282 -12.97 -1.40 6.17
C SER A 282 -12.52 -0.26 5.24
N CYS A 283 -12.70 -0.44 3.93
CA CYS A 283 -12.42 0.58 2.94
C CYS A 283 -13.31 1.81 3.15
N GLN A 284 -14.59 1.59 3.49
CA GLN A 284 -15.59 2.64 3.65
C GLN A 284 -15.31 3.53 4.86
N ASP A 285 -14.74 2.96 5.93
CA ASP A 285 -14.33 3.71 7.12
C ASP A 285 -13.29 4.80 6.79
N CYS A 286 -12.49 4.58 5.75
CA CYS A 286 -11.44 5.51 5.31
C CYS A 286 -11.86 6.35 4.10
N HIS A 287 -12.42 5.70 3.07
CA HIS A 287 -12.66 6.29 1.75
C HIS A 287 -14.11 6.68 1.47
N GLY A 288 -15.07 6.22 2.30
CA GLY A 288 -16.50 6.38 2.06
C GLY A 288 -17.09 5.34 1.09
N SER A 289 -18.30 5.63 0.61
CA SER A 289 -18.99 4.80 -0.37
C SER A 289 -18.40 4.98 -1.78
N MET A 290 -18.89 4.19 -2.75
CA MET A 290 -18.57 4.38 -4.16
C MET A 290 -18.86 5.81 -4.65
N LEU A 291 -19.90 6.46 -4.11
CA LEU A 291 -20.22 7.85 -4.47
C LEU A 291 -19.18 8.85 -3.95
N ALA A 292 -18.62 8.61 -2.75
CA ALA A 292 -17.51 9.43 -2.25
C ALA A 292 -16.24 9.25 -3.10
N VAL A 293 -15.93 8.02 -3.51
CA VAL A 293 -14.76 7.73 -4.37
C VAL A 293 -14.93 8.26 -5.79
N GLY A 294 -16.17 8.33 -6.29
CA GLY A 294 -16.52 8.91 -7.58
C GLY A 294 -16.82 10.41 -7.57
N GLY A 295 -16.69 11.07 -6.41
CA GLY A 295 -17.06 12.47 -6.22
C GLY A 295 -16.31 13.44 -7.13
N ASP A 296 -17.01 14.46 -7.61
CA ASP A 296 -16.47 15.49 -8.53
C ASP A 296 -15.25 16.24 -7.98
N GLU A 297 -15.25 16.48 -6.66
CA GLU A 297 -14.21 17.26 -5.99
C GLU A 297 -13.02 16.40 -5.54
N ARG A 298 -13.12 15.06 -5.60
CA ARG A 298 -12.04 14.15 -5.19
C ARG A 298 -11.10 13.90 -6.36
N ARG A 299 -9.80 14.14 -6.16
CA ARG A 299 -8.76 13.78 -7.14
C ARG A 299 -8.23 12.38 -6.80
N PRO A 300 -8.49 11.36 -7.64
CA PRO A 300 -8.06 9.99 -7.37
C PRO A 300 -6.53 9.90 -7.26
N TRP A 301 -6.03 9.07 -6.36
CA TRP A 301 -4.59 8.86 -6.09
C TRP A 301 -3.85 10.05 -5.47
N LEU A 302 -4.53 11.19 -5.29
CA LEU A 302 -3.99 12.44 -4.76
C LEU A 302 -4.70 12.89 -3.49
N ASP A 303 -6.03 12.71 -3.42
CA ASP A 303 -6.85 12.99 -2.25
C ASP A 303 -7.20 11.66 -1.56
N GLU A 304 -6.30 11.24 -0.67
CA GLU A 304 -6.37 9.99 0.08
C GLU A 304 -6.60 10.21 1.58
N PRO A 305 -7.09 9.18 2.30
CA PRO A 305 -7.24 9.21 3.75
C PRO A 305 -5.93 9.57 4.46
N ARG A 306 -6.06 10.21 5.62
CA ARG A 306 -4.92 10.73 6.40
C ARG A 306 -4.82 10.00 7.73
N CYS A 307 -3.60 9.80 8.21
CA CYS A 307 -3.33 9.26 9.54
C CYS A 307 -4.02 10.11 10.61
N GLU A 308 -3.95 11.44 10.49
CA GLU A 308 -4.56 12.38 11.45
C GLU A 308 -6.09 12.32 11.49
N SER A 309 -6.72 11.67 10.52
CA SER A 309 -8.17 11.52 10.50
C SER A 309 -8.71 10.56 11.56
N CYS A 310 -7.87 9.60 11.99
CA CYS A 310 -8.16 8.64 13.06
C CYS A 310 -7.21 8.77 14.25
N HIS A 311 -5.95 9.12 14.00
CA HIS A 311 -4.91 9.35 15.00
C HIS A 311 -4.81 10.84 15.32
N THR A 312 -5.82 11.34 16.03
CA THR A 312 -6.14 12.77 16.12
C THR A 312 -5.33 13.54 17.16
N GLY A 313 -4.30 12.91 17.73
CA GLY A 313 -3.41 13.53 18.69
C GLY A 313 -2.87 12.56 19.71
N ASP A 314 -2.57 13.07 20.91
CA ASP A 314 -1.88 12.36 21.98
C ASP A 314 -2.81 12.08 23.17
N ALA A 315 -2.28 11.48 24.24
CA ALA A 315 -3.06 11.04 25.39
C ALA A 315 -3.88 12.13 26.09
N ASN A 316 -3.53 13.42 25.90
CA ASN A 316 -4.17 14.54 26.59
C ASN A 316 -4.84 15.53 25.63
N SER A 317 -4.56 15.43 24.33
CA SER A 317 -5.06 16.33 23.31
C SER A 317 -5.36 15.52 22.06
N HIS A 318 -6.59 15.03 21.97
CA HIS A 318 -7.13 14.26 20.85
C HIS A 318 -8.63 14.58 20.66
N LEU A 319 -9.20 14.15 19.55
CA LEU A 319 -10.64 14.27 19.29
C LEU A 319 -11.39 13.08 19.88
N GLY A 320 -12.58 13.34 20.44
CA GLY A 320 -13.46 12.32 21.01
C GLY A 320 -12.93 11.67 22.28
N ASP A 321 -13.61 10.62 22.73
CA ASP A 321 -13.26 9.91 23.98
C ASP A 321 -12.20 8.81 23.77
N SER A 322 -11.92 8.43 22.52
CA SER A 322 -10.96 7.37 22.14
C SER A 322 -9.71 7.96 21.49
N LEU A 323 -8.53 7.43 21.83
CA LEU A 323 -7.25 7.85 21.24
C LEU A 323 -7.08 7.43 19.77
N ARG A 324 -7.85 6.43 19.32
CA ARG A 324 -7.90 5.97 17.94
C ARG A 324 -9.36 5.91 17.54
N LEU A 325 -9.72 6.68 16.51
CA LEU A 325 -11.03 6.56 15.89
C LEU A 325 -11.01 5.42 14.87
N THR A 326 -12.17 4.86 14.57
CA THR A 326 -12.33 3.77 13.59
C THR A 326 -12.85 4.25 12.24
N GLN A 327 -13.22 5.52 12.12
CA GLN A 327 -13.71 6.13 10.89
C GLN A 327 -12.88 7.40 10.65
N ALA A 328 -12.59 7.74 9.39
CA ALA A 328 -11.72 8.86 9.02
C ALA A 328 -12.48 10.18 8.75
N TRP A 329 -13.80 10.13 8.60
CA TRP A 329 -14.64 11.28 8.23
C TRP A 329 -15.83 11.41 9.19
N ASP A 330 -16.39 12.63 9.32
CA ASP A 330 -17.55 12.95 10.19
C ASP A 330 -18.84 13.26 9.42
N ASP A 331 -18.72 13.58 8.13
CA ASP A 331 -19.84 13.95 7.27
C ASP A 331 -20.58 12.70 6.77
N ALA A 332 -21.28 12.77 5.63
CA ALA A 332 -22.00 11.62 5.09
C ALA A 332 -21.04 10.64 4.40
N ILE A 333 -21.38 9.34 4.41
CA ILE A 333 -20.57 8.29 3.77
C ILE A 333 -20.34 8.52 2.26
N ASP A 334 -21.26 9.21 1.59
CA ASP A 334 -21.17 9.57 0.17
C ASP A 334 -20.31 10.82 -0.10
N SER A 335 -19.81 11.48 0.94
CA SER A 335 -18.85 12.59 0.85
C SER A 335 -17.51 12.18 1.46
N ALA A 336 -17.54 11.60 2.66
CA ALA A 336 -16.41 11.04 3.39
C ALA A 336 -15.17 11.95 3.42
N THR A 337 -15.38 13.23 3.75
CA THR A 337 -14.29 14.21 3.81
C THR A 337 -13.33 13.86 4.97
N PRO A 338 -12.04 13.56 4.70
CA PRO A 338 -11.12 13.18 5.77
C PRO A 338 -10.98 14.26 6.84
N ARG A 339 -11.12 13.88 8.10
CA ARG A 339 -10.94 14.78 9.26
C ARG A 339 -9.52 15.33 9.29
N LEU A 340 -9.42 16.58 9.73
CA LEU A 340 -8.15 17.24 10.04
C LEU A 340 -8.05 17.43 11.56
N ALA A 341 -7.01 16.87 12.17
CA ALA A 341 -6.78 17.01 13.60
C ALA A 341 -6.08 18.33 13.94
N SER A 342 -6.45 18.94 15.06
CA SER A 342 -5.73 20.10 15.60
C SER A 342 -4.36 19.70 16.15
N ASN A 343 -4.28 18.52 16.78
CA ASN A 343 -3.01 17.95 17.23
C ASN A 343 -2.44 17.05 16.12
N ARG A 344 -1.36 17.51 15.51
CA ARG A 344 -0.76 16.89 14.32
C ARG A 344 0.38 15.91 14.64
N ARG A 345 0.45 15.38 15.88
CA ARG A 345 1.52 14.47 16.32
C ARG A 345 1.70 13.25 15.40
N PHE A 346 0.60 12.70 14.91
CA PHE A 346 0.57 11.53 14.02
C PHE A 346 0.15 11.88 12.58
N ALA A 347 0.19 13.16 12.23
CA ALA A 347 -0.19 13.62 10.90
C ALA A 347 0.94 13.43 9.88
N GLU A 348 0.54 13.16 8.64
CA GLU A 348 1.38 13.37 7.48
C GLU A 348 1.81 14.83 7.34
N ASN A 349 2.83 15.07 6.50
CA ASN A 349 3.22 16.42 6.17
C ASN A 349 2.07 17.13 5.42
N SER A 350 1.94 18.45 5.62
CA SER A 350 0.88 19.24 4.99
C SER A 350 0.85 19.05 3.46
N ALA A 351 -0.35 18.82 2.91
CA ALA A 351 -0.57 18.58 1.49
C ALA A 351 0.30 17.47 0.86
N THR A 352 0.75 16.51 1.68
CA THR A 352 1.59 15.40 1.25
C THR A 352 0.90 14.09 1.60
N LEU A 353 0.98 13.12 0.69
CA LEU A 353 0.46 11.77 0.93
C LEU A 353 1.35 11.03 1.93
N TYR A 354 0.80 10.05 2.64
CA TYR A 354 1.55 9.18 3.54
C TYR A 354 2.79 8.57 2.89
N ARG A 355 2.64 7.99 1.69
CA ARG A 355 3.75 7.39 0.91
C ARG A 355 4.88 8.37 0.58
N ASN A 356 4.61 9.67 0.59
CA ASN A 356 5.57 10.73 0.27
C ASN A 356 5.94 11.58 1.50
N SER A 357 5.41 11.27 2.69
CA SER A 357 5.65 12.05 3.90
C SER A 357 6.91 11.59 4.60
N LEU A 358 7.62 12.54 5.18
CA LEU A 358 8.87 12.33 5.91
C LEU A 358 8.67 12.69 7.38
N GLY A 359 9.37 11.96 8.25
CA GLY A 359 9.35 12.13 9.70
C GLY A 359 10.76 12.20 10.29
N HIS A 360 11.00 11.36 11.29
CA HIS A 360 12.23 11.30 12.08
C HIS A 360 13.49 11.27 11.22
N GLY A 361 14.32 12.33 11.30
CA GLY A 361 15.57 12.42 10.55
C GLY A 361 15.41 12.46 9.01
N GLY A 362 14.21 12.70 8.50
CA GLY A 362 13.89 12.64 7.07
C GLY A 362 13.61 11.24 6.54
N VAL A 363 13.37 10.25 7.41
CA VAL A 363 12.92 8.92 7.00
C VAL A 363 11.45 8.98 6.55
N ALA A 364 11.14 8.32 5.43
CA ALA A 364 9.77 8.23 4.93
C ALA A 364 8.87 7.44 5.91
N CYS A 365 7.60 7.84 6.03
CA CYS A 365 6.65 7.16 6.91
C CYS A 365 6.58 5.65 6.64
N GLU A 366 6.57 5.24 5.37
CA GLU A 366 6.56 3.82 4.97
C GLU A 366 7.81 3.06 5.44
N GLY A 367 8.94 3.74 5.59
CA GLY A 367 10.18 3.14 6.12
C GLY A 367 10.08 2.75 7.59
N CYS A 368 9.18 3.35 8.36
CA CYS A 368 8.92 2.99 9.76
C CYS A 368 7.68 2.13 9.95
N HIS A 369 6.67 2.31 9.11
CA HIS A 369 5.33 1.77 9.33
C HIS A 369 4.92 0.68 8.33
N GLY A 370 5.59 0.52 7.19
CA GLY A 370 5.16 -0.33 6.07
C GLY A 370 4.35 0.43 5.02
N SER A 371 3.94 -0.22 3.94
CA SER A 371 3.23 0.45 2.83
C SER A 371 1.75 0.72 3.14
N THR A 372 1.14 1.65 2.39
CA THR A 372 -0.32 1.85 2.44
C THR A 372 -1.09 0.52 2.33
N HIS A 373 -2.17 0.38 3.10
CA HIS A 373 -2.97 -0.85 3.26
C HIS A 373 -2.25 -2.09 3.84
N ALA A 374 -0.94 -2.02 4.05
CA ALA A 374 -0.12 -3.09 4.62
C ALA A 374 0.76 -2.60 5.81
N ILE A 375 0.35 -1.50 6.46
CA ILE A 375 1.01 -0.98 7.67
C ILE A 375 1.18 -2.11 8.69
N TRP A 376 2.37 -2.24 9.26
CA TRP A 376 2.74 -3.35 10.11
C TRP A 376 2.08 -3.30 11.50
N PRO A 377 1.76 -4.47 12.09
CA PRO A 377 2.01 -5.80 11.54
C PRO A 377 0.90 -6.28 10.60
N ASN A 378 1.26 -7.13 9.64
CA ASN A 378 0.29 -8.03 9.02
C ASN A 378 -0.06 -9.12 10.06
N PRO A 379 -1.34 -9.43 10.33
CA PRO A 379 -1.74 -10.39 11.37
C PRO A 379 -1.31 -11.82 11.05
N LEU A 380 -1.07 -12.16 9.77
CA LEU A 380 -0.48 -13.42 9.39
C LEU A 380 1.03 -13.39 9.68
N ALA A 381 1.47 -14.13 10.70
CA ALA A 381 2.86 -14.12 11.15
C ALA A 381 3.87 -14.49 10.05
N SER A 382 3.49 -15.33 9.09
CA SER A 382 4.32 -15.74 7.96
C SER A 382 4.24 -14.82 6.74
N ALA A 383 3.47 -13.73 6.80
CA ALA A 383 3.33 -12.81 5.67
C ALA A 383 4.66 -12.11 5.36
N ASN A 384 4.98 -12.02 4.07
CA ASN A 384 6.18 -11.35 3.57
C ASN A 384 6.28 -9.89 4.04
N ASP A 385 5.15 -9.20 4.24
CA ASP A 385 5.13 -7.81 4.74
C ASP A 385 5.86 -7.66 6.07
N ASN A 386 5.81 -8.66 6.96
CA ASN A 386 6.43 -8.57 8.28
C ASN A 386 7.96 -8.72 8.24
N LEU A 387 8.55 -9.21 7.15
CA LEU A 387 9.96 -9.56 7.08
C LEU A 387 10.88 -8.36 7.29
N ALA A 388 10.56 -7.21 6.69
CA ALA A 388 11.35 -6.00 6.86
C ALA A 388 11.45 -5.57 8.33
N ALA A 389 10.32 -5.49 9.03
CA ALA A 389 10.29 -5.18 10.46
C ALA A 389 11.07 -6.21 11.29
N ILE A 390 10.87 -7.51 11.01
CA ILE A 390 11.58 -8.58 11.72
C ILE A 390 13.10 -8.50 11.51
N GLN A 391 13.56 -8.22 10.28
CA GLN A 391 14.99 -8.06 9.98
C GLN A 391 15.61 -6.87 10.73
N LEU A 392 14.85 -5.79 10.91
CA LEU A 392 15.35 -4.55 11.53
C LEU A 392 15.33 -4.58 13.06
N GLN A 393 14.25 -5.07 13.69
CA GLN A 393 14.07 -5.00 15.15
C GLN A 393 13.83 -6.37 15.82
N GLY A 394 13.86 -7.46 15.06
CA GLY A 394 13.67 -8.82 15.59
C GLY A 394 12.20 -9.19 15.86
N HIS A 395 11.25 -8.31 15.58
CA HIS A 395 9.82 -8.57 15.71
C HIS A 395 8.99 -7.81 14.67
N ALA A 396 7.79 -8.32 14.37
CA ALA A 396 6.84 -7.64 13.50
C ALA A 396 6.21 -6.41 14.20
N GLY A 397 5.80 -5.43 13.40
CA GLY A 397 5.16 -4.19 13.84
C GLY A 397 5.86 -2.95 13.30
N THR A 398 5.25 -1.78 13.52
CA THR A 398 5.91 -0.48 13.30
C THR A 398 7.27 -0.46 14.03
N LEU A 399 8.28 0.15 13.41
CA LEU A 399 9.61 0.26 14.00
C LEU A 399 9.57 1.14 15.25
N SER A 400 9.92 0.56 16.39
CA SER A 400 10.01 1.25 17.68
C SER A 400 11.40 1.17 18.31
N ASP A 401 12.20 0.18 17.91
CA ASP A 401 13.49 -0.09 18.53
C ASP A 401 14.57 0.77 17.88
N CYS A 402 15.00 1.82 18.59
CA CYS A 402 15.90 2.81 18.02
C CYS A 402 17.24 2.22 17.57
N GLY A 403 17.66 1.10 18.19
CA GLY A 403 18.87 0.35 17.83
C GLY A 403 18.86 -0.21 16.40
N SER A 404 17.69 -0.32 15.76
CA SER A 404 17.59 -0.72 14.34
C SER A 404 18.24 0.27 13.38
N CYS A 405 18.40 1.54 13.80
CA CYS A 405 19.00 2.59 12.98
C CYS A 405 20.16 3.31 13.67
N HIS A 406 20.15 3.39 15.00
CA HIS A 406 21.14 4.12 15.78
C HIS A 406 22.12 3.17 16.46
N THR A 407 23.39 3.24 16.06
CA THR A 407 24.48 2.46 16.68
C THR A 407 24.92 3.04 18.03
N SER A 408 24.64 4.32 18.26
CA SER A 408 24.82 5.02 19.53
C SER A 408 23.73 6.08 19.64
N LEU A 409 22.99 6.07 20.76
CA LEU A 409 21.88 6.98 20.98
C LEU A 409 21.87 7.44 22.46
N PRO A 410 22.12 8.73 22.72
CA PRO A 410 21.89 9.33 24.04
C PRO A 410 20.42 9.22 24.47
N LEU A 411 20.15 9.37 25.77
CA LEU A 411 18.78 9.49 26.25
C LEU A 411 18.13 10.75 25.68
N THR A 412 16.89 10.63 25.21
CA THR A 412 16.22 11.70 24.47
C THR A 412 14.70 11.59 24.56
N LEU A 413 14.01 12.70 24.27
CA LEU A 413 12.58 12.79 24.00
C LEU A 413 12.30 13.16 22.53
N ASP A 414 13.33 13.30 21.70
CA ASP A 414 13.27 13.79 20.32
C ASP A 414 13.13 12.65 19.29
N GLY A 415 12.60 11.50 19.70
CA GLY A 415 12.30 10.39 18.81
C GLY A 415 11.07 10.66 17.93
N PRO A 416 10.74 9.73 17.02
CA PRO A 416 9.52 9.82 16.22
C PRO A 416 8.29 10.05 17.11
N HIS A 417 7.43 11.00 16.74
CA HIS A 417 6.23 11.34 17.50
C HIS A 417 6.49 11.77 18.97
N GLY A 418 7.70 12.20 19.30
CA GLY A 418 8.10 12.56 20.67
C GLY A 418 8.37 11.34 21.56
N MET A 419 8.69 10.20 20.95
CA MET A 419 9.08 9.00 21.68
C MET A 419 10.46 9.16 22.33
N HIS A 420 10.60 8.53 23.49
CA HIS A 420 11.90 8.31 24.13
C HIS A 420 12.54 7.00 23.67
N ASN A 421 13.75 6.73 24.16
CA ASN A 421 14.43 5.47 23.89
C ASN A 421 13.58 4.29 24.39
N VAL A 422 13.20 3.40 23.47
CA VAL A 422 12.50 2.15 23.79
C VAL A 422 13.53 1.02 23.89
N ASN A 423 13.28 0.05 24.77
CA ASN A 423 14.18 -1.09 25.00
C ASN A 423 15.61 -0.66 25.36
N SER A 424 15.74 0.41 26.15
CA SER A 424 17.02 1.00 26.56
C SER A 424 17.25 0.80 28.05
N ARG A 425 18.36 0.15 28.41
CA ARG A 425 18.78 0.03 29.81
C ARG A 425 18.97 1.40 30.47
N GLY A 426 19.63 2.33 29.78
CA GLY A 426 19.86 3.68 30.31
C GLY A 426 18.54 4.40 30.57
N TRP A 427 17.56 4.27 29.67
CA TRP A 427 16.25 4.89 29.90
C TRP A 427 15.56 4.33 31.13
N ASN A 428 15.60 3.01 31.34
CA ASN A 428 14.96 2.40 32.50
C ASN A 428 15.49 2.92 33.84
N LEU A 429 16.76 3.34 33.89
CA LEU A 429 17.46 3.72 35.13
C LEU A 429 17.69 5.23 35.28
N GLU A 430 17.66 6.01 34.19
CA GLU A 430 18.15 7.40 34.20
C GLU A 430 17.14 8.39 33.58
N HIS A 431 15.85 8.03 33.48
CA HIS A 431 14.84 8.90 32.88
C HIS A 431 14.18 9.90 33.86
N GLU A 432 14.52 9.87 35.16
CA GLU A 432 13.91 10.71 36.19
C GLU A 432 14.04 12.21 35.85
N ASP A 433 15.26 12.67 35.55
CA ASP A 433 15.54 14.07 35.20
C ASP A 433 14.67 14.56 34.02
N PHE A 434 14.38 13.69 33.04
CA PHE A 434 13.52 14.05 31.90
C PHE A 434 12.07 14.30 32.33
N TYR A 435 11.57 13.53 33.30
CA TYR A 435 10.25 13.75 33.88
C TYR A 435 10.24 15.02 34.72
N GLU A 436 11.25 15.26 35.57
CA GLU A 436 11.32 16.47 36.41
C GLU A 436 11.34 17.74 35.56
N ASP A 437 12.10 17.73 34.47
CA ASP A 437 12.23 18.88 33.55
C ASP A 437 10.96 19.10 32.71
N ASN A 438 10.36 18.02 32.18
CA ASN A 438 9.18 18.13 31.33
C ASN A 438 8.16 16.99 31.54
N PRO A 439 7.35 17.06 32.61
CA PRO A 439 6.33 16.06 32.90
C PRO A 439 5.31 15.90 31.77
N SER A 440 5.08 16.98 31.00
CA SER A 440 4.09 17.00 29.92
C SER A 440 4.48 16.11 28.75
N ALA A 441 5.78 15.94 28.49
CA ALA A 441 6.26 15.03 27.44
C ALA A 441 5.85 13.58 27.75
N CYS A 442 6.12 13.11 28.97
CA CYS A 442 5.72 11.77 29.41
C CYS A 442 4.20 11.61 29.40
N ARG A 443 3.47 12.59 29.97
CA ARG A 443 2.00 12.55 30.01
C ARG A 443 1.38 12.50 28.61
N SER A 444 2.04 13.02 27.59
CA SER A 444 1.50 13.00 26.22
C SER A 444 1.33 11.59 25.66
N CYS A 445 2.09 10.60 26.13
CA CYS A 445 1.93 9.20 25.71
C CYS A 445 1.41 8.31 26.85
N HIS A 446 1.79 8.58 28.09
CA HIS A 446 1.43 7.75 29.26
C HIS A 446 0.17 8.23 29.99
N GLY A 447 -0.49 9.29 29.49
CA GLY A 447 -1.70 9.87 30.06
C GLY A 447 -1.44 10.82 31.24
N LEU A 448 -2.43 11.63 31.59
CA LEU A 448 -2.34 12.63 32.66
C LEU A 448 -1.87 12.05 34.00
N ASN A 449 -2.31 10.83 34.32
CA ASN A 449 -2.01 10.14 35.58
C ASN A 449 -0.82 9.16 35.46
N LEU A 450 -0.15 9.10 34.31
CA LEU A 450 0.99 8.22 34.03
C LEU A 450 0.66 6.72 34.19
N GLU A 451 -0.57 6.34 33.88
CA GLU A 451 -1.09 4.96 33.98
C GLU A 451 -0.87 4.15 32.72
N GLY A 452 -0.27 4.76 31.69
CA GLY A 452 -0.12 4.16 30.39
C GLY A 452 -1.35 4.38 29.52
N THR A 453 -1.13 4.31 28.21
CA THR A 453 -2.20 4.29 27.20
C THR A 453 -1.77 3.40 26.04
N VAL A 454 -2.62 3.24 25.03
CA VAL A 454 -2.27 2.58 23.77
C VAL A 454 -1.06 3.19 23.04
N LEU A 455 -0.65 4.42 23.39
CA LEU A 455 0.56 5.07 22.86
C LEU A 455 1.84 4.66 23.60
N SER A 456 1.75 4.18 24.85
CA SER A 456 2.90 3.68 25.63
C SER A 456 2.99 2.15 25.65
N MET A 457 2.28 1.50 24.74
CA MET A 457 2.17 0.04 24.68
C MET A 457 3.46 -0.62 24.18
N THR A 458 3.88 -1.71 24.82
CA THR A 458 5.07 -2.47 24.40
C THR A 458 4.84 -3.15 23.04
N ALA A 459 5.76 -2.93 22.09
CA ALA A 459 5.67 -3.51 20.74
C ALA A 459 6.09 -4.99 20.68
N ALA A 460 6.82 -5.47 21.68
CA ALA A 460 7.29 -6.84 21.84
C ALA A 460 7.38 -7.20 23.33
N ASP A 461 7.60 -8.47 23.64
CA ASP A 461 7.91 -8.91 24.99
C ASP A 461 9.22 -8.26 25.45
N ARG A 462 9.23 -7.68 26.65
CA ARG A 462 10.38 -6.97 27.21
C ARG A 462 10.69 -7.46 28.61
N THR A 463 11.95 -7.31 28.98
CA THR A 463 12.42 -7.45 30.35
C THR A 463 13.11 -6.16 30.73
N TYR A 464 12.50 -5.38 31.62
CA TYR A 464 13.06 -4.13 32.12
C TYR A 464 13.83 -4.37 33.41
N LEU A 465 14.80 -3.52 33.70
CA LEU A 465 15.44 -3.46 35.01
C LEU A 465 14.61 -2.54 35.91
N ARG A 466 14.45 -2.93 37.16
CA ARG A 466 13.93 -2.05 38.21
C ARG A 466 15.09 -1.39 38.92
N ASP A 467 14.92 -0.11 39.21
CA ASP A 467 15.86 0.66 40.01
C ASP A 467 15.46 0.49 41.48
N ASP A 468 15.78 -0.68 42.05
CA ASP A 468 15.65 -0.93 43.49
C ASP A 468 17.08 -1.02 44.08
N ASP A 469 17.31 -0.31 45.19
CA ASP A 469 18.62 0.05 45.78
C ASP A 469 19.65 -1.07 46.01
N ASP A 470 19.37 -2.37 45.78
CA ASP A 470 20.31 -3.44 46.14
C ASP A 470 20.28 -4.75 45.32
N ASP A 471 19.52 -4.91 44.24
CA ASP A 471 19.65 -6.08 43.35
C ASP A 471 19.17 -5.75 41.92
N ASP A 472 19.83 -6.29 40.88
CA ASP A 472 19.44 -6.19 39.45
C ASP A 472 18.09 -6.91 39.19
N GLU A 473 17.02 -6.52 39.89
CA GLU A 473 15.69 -7.08 39.72
C GLU A 473 15.15 -6.73 38.34
N THR A 474 14.54 -7.73 37.71
CA THR A 474 13.98 -7.61 36.37
C THR A 474 12.47 -7.77 36.39
N LEU A 475 11.80 -7.02 35.54
CA LEU A 475 10.37 -7.12 35.31
C LEU A 475 10.10 -7.55 33.88
N PHE A 476 9.47 -8.70 33.73
CA PHE A 476 8.92 -9.12 32.45
C PHE A 476 7.61 -8.37 32.14
N VAL A 477 7.53 -7.83 30.94
CA VAL A 477 6.36 -7.11 30.41
C VAL A 477 6.01 -7.71 29.06
N ALA A 478 4.84 -8.33 28.97
CA ALA A 478 4.38 -8.93 27.72
C ALA A 478 4.12 -7.85 26.67
N LYS A 479 4.26 -8.20 25.39
CA LYS A 479 3.79 -7.40 24.26
C LYS A 479 2.34 -6.96 24.46
N GLY A 480 2.04 -5.72 24.09
CA GLY A 480 0.68 -5.18 24.20
C GLY A 480 0.35 -4.62 25.58
N THR A 481 1.31 -4.57 26.49
CA THR A 481 1.10 -3.98 27.82
C THR A 481 1.32 -2.47 27.76
N GLU A 482 0.35 -1.69 28.20
CA GLU A 482 0.49 -0.24 28.39
C GLU A 482 1.47 0.03 29.54
N VAL A 483 2.55 0.76 29.25
CA VAL A 483 3.58 1.02 30.27
C VAL A 483 3.14 2.20 31.15
N SER A 484 2.96 1.93 32.45
CA SER A 484 2.71 2.91 33.52
C SER A 484 3.97 3.15 34.33
N CYS A 485 4.10 4.30 35.01
CA CYS A 485 5.19 4.54 35.96
C CYS A 485 5.15 3.51 37.11
N SER A 486 3.94 3.21 37.62
CA SER A 486 3.68 2.23 38.68
C SER A 486 4.08 0.80 38.36
N LEU A 487 4.44 0.51 37.11
CA LEU A 487 4.89 -0.82 36.69
C LEU A 487 6.26 -1.16 37.30
N CYS A 488 7.14 -0.16 37.42
CA CYS A 488 8.51 -0.32 37.87
C CYS A 488 8.79 0.35 39.22
N HIS A 489 8.19 1.50 39.49
CA HIS A 489 8.42 2.28 40.72
C HIS A 489 7.17 3.06 41.14
N ASP A 490 7.14 3.62 42.35
CA ASP A 490 6.04 4.49 42.78
C ASP A 490 5.94 5.75 41.91
N LYS A 491 4.73 6.29 41.75
CA LYS A 491 4.53 7.52 40.95
C LYS A 491 5.23 8.73 41.63
N PRO A 492 5.83 9.63 40.84
CA PRO A 492 6.47 10.85 41.35
C PRO A 492 5.49 11.86 41.96
#